data_AF-S8DDH1-F1
#
_entry.id   AF-S8DDH1-F1
#
_cell.length_a   1.000
_cell.length_b   1.000
_cell.length_c   1.000
_cell.angle_alpha   90.00
_cell.angle_beta   90.00
_cell.angle_gamma   90.00
#
_symmetry.space_group_name_H-M   'P 1'
#
loop_
_entity.id
_entity.type
_entity.pdbx_description
1 polymer ?
#
loop_
_entity_poly.entity_id
_entity_poly.type
_entity_poly.pdbx_seq_one_letter_code
_entity_poly.pdbx_strand_id
1 'polypeptide(L)'
;MPELCIERRRPFLIAAVACLLVIGNAPGKALASNSPAAFVENVIYSNRIVMFSKSYCPYCSRAKRIFRQLNEEPFVVELDLRDDGSKIQDVLLEMVGRRTVPQVFANRNHVGGLDDLEAAVSDGKLKQLLDSA
;
A
#
# COMPACT_ATOMS: atom_id res chain seq x y z
N MET A 1 -8.67 -37.13 59.71
CA MET A 1 -9.45 -37.13 58.46
C MET A 1 -8.51 -37.55 57.33
N PRO A 2 -8.95 -38.48 56.47
CA PRO A 2 -8.13 -39.20 55.47
C PRO A 2 -8.12 -38.37 54.15
N GLU A 3 -7.47 -38.67 53.02
CA GLU A 3 -7.06 -39.91 52.38
C GLU A 3 -5.80 -39.72 51.51
N LEU A 4 -5.11 -40.84 51.35
CA LEU A 4 -3.97 -41.11 50.49
C LEU A 4 -4.46 -41.67 49.14
N CYS A 5 -3.71 -41.41 48.06
CA CYS A 5 -3.61 -42.20 46.82
C CYS A 5 -4.86 -42.37 45.92
N ILE A 6 -4.69 -42.15 44.61
CA ILE A 6 -4.87 -43.20 43.57
C ILE A 6 -4.31 -42.70 42.23
N GLU A 7 -3.31 -43.44 41.77
CA GLU A 7 -2.76 -43.49 40.42
C GLU A 7 -3.81 -44.01 39.42
N ARG A 8 -3.91 -43.45 38.21
CA ARG A 8 -4.27 -44.26 37.02
C ARG A 8 -3.95 -43.57 35.68
N ARG A 9 -3.11 -44.27 34.91
CA ARG A 9 -2.81 -44.04 33.50
C ARG A 9 -4.00 -44.38 32.57
N ARG A 10 -4.19 -43.52 31.54
CA ARG A 10 -4.53 -43.80 30.11
C ARG A 10 -5.88 -44.51 29.78
N PRO A 11 -6.28 -44.62 28.49
CA PRO A 11 -6.61 -43.61 27.47
C PRO A 11 -7.99 -43.94 26.82
N PHE A 12 -8.35 -43.23 25.74
CA PHE A 12 -9.46 -43.53 24.79
C PHE A 12 -10.90 -43.43 25.33
N LEU A 13 -11.66 -42.44 24.86
CA LEU A 13 -12.99 -42.67 24.27
C LEU A 13 -13.47 -41.40 23.53
N ILE A 14 -13.43 -41.50 22.20
CA ILE A 14 -14.41 -41.02 21.22
C ILE A 14 -15.52 -40.10 21.78
N ALA A 15 -15.47 -38.83 21.41
CA ALA A 15 -16.67 -38.00 21.31
C ALA A 15 -16.75 -37.47 19.87
N ALA A 16 -17.64 -38.10 19.13
CA ALA A 16 -18.01 -37.75 17.77
C ALA A 16 -18.86 -36.47 17.76
N VAL A 17 -18.68 -35.68 16.70
CA VAL A 17 -19.69 -34.79 16.08
C VAL A 17 -20.13 -33.55 16.89
N ALA A 18 -19.58 -32.41 16.48
CA ALA A 18 -20.41 -31.27 16.12
C ALA A 18 -19.71 -30.52 14.97
N CYS A 19 -20.11 -30.89 13.75
CA CYS A 19 -19.87 -30.10 12.56
C CYS A 19 -20.65 -28.78 12.72
N LEU A 20 -20.02 -27.73 13.24
CA LEU A 20 -20.49 -26.37 13.01
C LEU A 20 -19.68 -25.81 11.84
N LEU A 21 -20.20 -26.06 10.65
CA LEU A 21 -19.92 -25.26 9.48
C LEU A 21 -20.26 -23.81 9.84
N VAL A 22 -19.27 -23.00 10.21
CA VAL A 22 -19.40 -21.55 10.09
C VAL A 22 -19.29 -21.23 8.60
N ILE A 23 -20.44 -21.36 7.93
CA ILE A 23 -20.69 -20.77 6.62
C ILE A 23 -20.82 -19.27 6.89
N GLY A 24 -19.86 -18.47 6.42
CA GLY A 24 -20.07 -17.02 6.35
C GLY A 24 -18.83 -16.18 6.60
N ASN A 25 -17.97 -16.06 5.60
CA ASN A 25 -17.90 -14.81 4.84
C ASN A 25 -17.32 -15.16 3.48
N ALA A 26 -18.17 -15.08 2.45
CA ALA A 26 -17.69 -15.07 1.08
C ALA A 26 -16.67 -13.93 0.94
N PRO A 27 -15.53 -14.11 0.26
CA PRO A 27 -14.79 -12.97 -0.22
C PRO A 27 -15.76 -12.17 -1.11
N GLY A 28 -16.14 -11.00 -0.64
CA GLY A 28 -17.01 -10.08 -1.37
C GLY A 28 -16.43 -9.93 -2.77
N LYS A 29 -17.25 -10.28 -3.77
CA LYS A 29 -17.02 -10.13 -5.21
C LYS A 29 -15.60 -9.66 -5.56
N ALA A 30 -14.74 -10.60 -5.94
CA ALA A 30 -13.58 -10.28 -6.77
C ALA A 30 -14.10 -9.74 -8.12
N LEU A 31 -14.47 -8.47 -8.13
CA LEU A 31 -14.73 -7.74 -9.35
C LEU A 31 -13.35 -7.44 -9.91
N ALA A 32 -12.99 -8.09 -11.01
CA ALA A 32 -11.96 -7.57 -11.89
C ALA A 32 -12.41 -6.16 -12.30
N SER A 33 -12.01 -5.16 -11.52
CA SER A 33 -12.61 -3.83 -11.58
C SER A 33 -11.62 -2.89 -12.24
N ASN A 34 -12.09 -2.20 -13.28
CA ASN A 34 -11.50 -0.97 -13.78
C ASN A 34 -11.65 0.15 -12.71
N SER A 35 -11.32 -0.14 -11.44
CA SER A 35 -11.47 0.75 -10.31
C SER A 35 -10.22 1.61 -10.18
N PRO A 36 -10.37 2.94 -10.01
CA PRO A 36 -9.26 3.84 -9.69
C PRO A 36 -8.47 3.39 -8.45
N ALA A 37 -9.14 2.82 -7.45
CA ALA A 37 -8.47 2.33 -6.23
C ALA A 37 -7.56 1.14 -6.52
N ALA A 38 -8.07 0.14 -7.23
CA ALA A 38 -7.28 -1.02 -7.65
C ALA A 38 -6.11 -0.60 -8.54
N PHE A 39 -6.30 0.37 -9.44
CA PHE A 39 -5.21 0.92 -10.23
C PHE A 39 -4.12 1.54 -9.36
N VAL A 40 -4.48 2.41 -8.41
CA VAL A 40 -3.55 3.07 -7.49
C VAL A 40 -2.75 2.05 -6.67
N GLU A 41 -3.43 1.07 -6.07
CA GLU A 41 -2.77 0.00 -5.31
C GLU A 41 -1.80 -0.80 -6.19
N ASN A 42 -2.25 -1.21 -7.38
CA ASN A 42 -1.43 -1.99 -8.31
C ASN A 42 -0.17 -1.23 -8.74
N VAL A 43 -0.28 0.06 -9.12
CA VAL A 43 0.90 0.81 -9.53
C VAL A 43 1.88 1.01 -8.38
N ILE A 44 1.40 1.26 -7.16
CA ILE A 44 2.23 1.39 -5.96
C ILE A 44 2.92 0.07 -5.62
N TYR A 45 2.24 -1.07 -5.81
CA TYR A 45 2.79 -2.38 -5.50
C TYR A 45 3.80 -2.87 -6.55
N SER A 46 3.53 -2.62 -7.84
CA SER A 46 4.32 -3.15 -8.95
C SER A 46 5.56 -2.32 -9.30
N ASN A 47 5.72 -1.11 -8.77
CA ASN A 47 6.83 -0.22 -9.10
C ASN A 47 7.62 0.17 -7.86
N ARG A 48 8.95 0.16 -7.98
CA ARG A 48 9.86 0.58 -6.89
C ARG A 48 9.65 2.04 -6.49
N ILE A 49 9.39 2.92 -7.45
CA ILE A 49 9.06 4.33 -7.23
C ILE A 49 7.85 4.68 -8.09
N VAL A 50 6.85 5.33 -7.50
CA VAL A 50 5.68 5.85 -8.20
C VAL A 50 5.55 7.34 -7.91
N MET A 51 5.18 8.10 -8.94
CA MET A 51 4.81 9.49 -8.78
C MET A 51 3.51 9.80 -9.52
N PHE A 52 2.46 10.10 -8.77
CA PHE A 52 1.25 10.70 -9.32
C PHE A 52 1.49 12.17 -9.61
N SER A 53 1.22 12.59 -10.84
CA SER A 53 1.70 13.84 -11.43
C SER A 53 0.60 14.51 -12.25
N LYS A 54 0.86 15.75 -12.69
CA LYS A 54 0.19 16.36 -13.84
C LYS A 54 1.22 16.96 -14.79
N SER A 55 0.99 16.84 -16.09
CA SER A 55 1.98 17.19 -17.13
C SER A 55 2.37 18.68 -17.08
N TYR A 56 1.42 19.55 -16.75
CA TYR A 56 1.60 20.99 -16.64
C TYR A 56 2.04 21.49 -15.26
N CYS A 57 2.13 20.62 -14.24
CA CYS A 57 2.39 21.06 -12.88
C CYS A 57 3.88 21.38 -12.63
N PRO A 58 4.23 22.61 -12.21
CA PRO A 58 5.62 22.99 -11.98
C PRO A 58 6.26 22.22 -10.80
N TYR A 59 5.49 21.89 -9.77
CA TYR A 59 5.98 21.07 -8.64
C TYR A 59 6.31 19.64 -9.07
N CYS A 60 5.50 19.05 -9.97
CA CYS A 60 5.78 17.75 -10.55
C CYS A 60 7.06 17.78 -11.41
N SER A 61 7.26 18.85 -12.19
CA SER A 61 8.49 19.03 -12.97
C SER A 61 9.75 19.13 -12.11
N ARG A 62 9.66 19.77 -10.94
CA ARG A 62 10.74 19.80 -9.94
C ARG A 62 11.00 18.41 -9.34
N ALA A 63 9.95 17.68 -8.94
CA ALA A 63 10.09 16.31 -8.42
C ALA A 63 10.76 15.38 -9.45
N LYS A 64 10.34 15.44 -10.73
CA LYS A 64 11.01 14.70 -11.83
C LYS A 64 12.49 15.05 -11.96
N ARG A 65 12.86 16.32 -11.78
CA ARG A 65 14.25 16.77 -11.83
C ARG A 65 15.07 16.18 -10.68
N ILE A 66 14.52 16.14 -9.46
CA ILE A 66 15.17 15.51 -8.31
C ILE A 66 15.49 14.05 -8.62
N PHE A 67 14.51 13.27 -9.11
CA PHE A 67 14.76 11.88 -9.48
C PHE A 67 15.82 11.72 -10.59
N ARG A 68 15.79 12.57 -11.63
CA ARG A 68 16.87 12.59 -12.65
C ARG A 68 18.25 12.86 -12.04
N GLN A 69 18.35 13.76 -11.07
CA GLN A 69 19.63 14.06 -10.40
C GLN A 69 20.12 12.89 -9.54
N LEU A 70 19.20 12.08 -9.01
CA LEU A 70 19.50 10.86 -8.27
C LEU A 70 19.79 9.66 -9.18
N ASN A 71 19.68 9.81 -10.51
CA ASN A 71 19.68 8.73 -11.49
C ASN A 71 18.60 7.68 -11.23
N GLU A 72 17.44 8.14 -10.78
CA GLU A 72 16.28 7.30 -10.51
C GLU A 72 15.15 7.58 -11.51
N GLU A 73 14.46 6.53 -11.93
CA GLU A 73 13.36 6.61 -12.89
C GLU A 73 12.03 6.18 -12.22
N PRO A 74 11.20 7.13 -11.76
CA PRO A 74 9.90 6.81 -11.20
C PRO A 74 8.89 6.40 -12.28
N PHE A 75 7.99 5.48 -11.95
CA PHE A 75 6.79 5.26 -12.73
C PHE A 75 5.84 6.46 -12.55
N VAL A 76 5.69 7.27 -13.60
CA VAL A 76 4.90 8.50 -13.55
C VAL A 76 3.48 8.26 -14.08
N VAL A 77 2.49 8.64 -13.28
CA VAL A 77 1.08 8.66 -13.70
C VAL A 77 0.63 10.11 -13.89
N GLU A 78 0.47 10.53 -15.14
CA GLU A 78 -0.04 11.88 -15.47
C GLU A 78 -1.57 11.90 -15.39
N LEU A 79 -2.09 12.41 -14.28
CA LEU A 79 -3.53 12.38 -13.97
C LEU A 79 -4.37 13.27 -14.89
N ASP A 80 -3.79 14.33 -15.43
CA ASP A 80 -4.45 15.22 -16.38
C ASP A 80 -4.64 14.60 -17.78
N LEU A 81 -3.91 13.51 -18.08
CA LEU A 81 -4.00 12.78 -19.34
C LEU A 81 -4.87 11.51 -19.24
N ARG A 82 -5.61 11.37 -18.13
CA ARG A 82 -6.48 10.22 -17.85
C ARG A 82 -7.92 10.66 -17.61
N ASP A 83 -8.86 9.94 -18.18
CA ASP A 83 -10.30 10.18 -17.98
C ASP A 83 -10.73 9.97 -16.51
N ASP A 84 -10.04 9.08 -15.78
CA ASP A 84 -10.29 8.78 -14.37
C ASP A 84 -9.36 9.54 -13.41
N GLY A 85 -8.57 10.49 -13.90
CA GLY A 85 -7.55 11.20 -13.11
C GLY A 85 -8.10 11.86 -11.85
N SER A 86 -9.27 12.51 -11.93
CA SER A 86 -9.92 13.10 -10.75
C SER A 86 -10.30 12.05 -9.71
N LYS A 87 -10.77 10.87 -10.14
CA LYS A 87 -11.14 9.77 -9.22
C LYS A 87 -9.90 9.18 -8.56
N ILE A 88 -8.78 9.10 -9.28
CA ILE A 88 -7.49 8.74 -8.67
C ILE A 88 -7.09 9.76 -7.60
N GLN A 89 -7.32 11.06 -7.84
CA GLN A 89 -7.09 12.08 -6.81
C GLN A 89 -8.02 11.91 -5.59
N ASP A 90 -9.25 11.41 -5.77
CA ASP A 90 -10.15 11.06 -4.65
C ASP A 90 -9.57 9.90 -3.83
N VAL A 91 -9.08 8.85 -4.51
CA VAL A 91 -8.42 7.71 -3.85
C VAL A 91 -7.17 8.17 -3.08
N LEU A 92 -6.34 9.02 -3.66
CA LEU A 92 -5.16 9.57 -2.97
C LEU A 92 -5.56 10.39 -1.74
N LEU A 93 -6.64 11.16 -1.82
CA LEU A 93 -7.17 11.90 -0.68
C LEU A 93 -7.59 10.96 0.45
N GLU A 94 -8.29 9.87 0.14
CA GLU A 94 -8.71 8.87 1.13
C GLU A 94 -7.52 8.11 1.74
N MET A 95 -6.55 7.72 0.90
CA MET A 95 -5.44 6.86 1.30
C MET A 95 -4.35 7.60 2.07
N VAL A 96 -4.02 8.84 1.69
CA VAL A 96 -2.89 9.59 2.27
C VAL A 96 -3.28 10.99 2.78
N GLY A 97 -4.57 11.33 2.77
CA GLY A 97 -5.08 12.60 3.26
C GLY A 97 -4.78 13.79 2.35
N ARG A 98 -4.29 13.58 1.12
CA ARG A 98 -3.89 14.65 0.20
C ARG A 98 -4.34 14.39 -1.22
N ARG A 99 -5.04 15.39 -1.80
CA ARG A 99 -5.50 15.38 -3.20
C ARG A 99 -4.46 15.93 -4.19
N THR A 100 -3.51 16.72 -3.70
CA THR A 100 -2.59 17.52 -4.53
C THR A 100 -1.52 16.66 -5.20
N VAL A 101 -1.01 17.09 -6.35
CA VAL A 101 0.17 16.49 -7.01
C VAL A 101 1.41 17.38 -6.81
N PRO A 102 2.63 16.82 -6.79
CA PRO A 102 2.95 15.40 -6.89
C PRO A 102 2.57 14.60 -5.62
N GLN A 103 2.31 13.30 -5.76
CA GLN A 103 2.35 12.34 -4.65
C GLN A 103 3.33 11.22 -4.98
N VAL A 104 4.33 11.04 -4.13
CA VAL A 104 5.44 10.11 -4.33
C VAL A 104 5.33 8.93 -3.38
N PHE A 105 5.59 7.74 -3.91
CA PHE A 105 5.74 6.50 -3.16
C PHE A 105 7.08 5.85 -3.51
N ALA A 106 7.75 5.28 -2.51
CA ALA A 106 8.99 4.52 -2.65
C ALA A 106 8.86 3.19 -1.90
N ASN A 107 9.00 2.07 -2.61
CA ASN A 107 8.83 0.73 -2.06
C ASN A 107 7.55 0.57 -1.23
N ARG A 108 6.42 1.01 -1.82
CA ARG A 108 5.08 1.04 -1.21
C ARG A 108 4.89 2.03 -0.05
N ASN A 109 5.95 2.70 0.41
CA ASN A 109 5.85 3.72 1.45
C ASN A 109 5.49 5.07 0.84
N HIS A 110 4.53 5.76 1.42
CA HIS A 110 4.19 7.13 1.03
C HIS A 110 5.28 8.09 1.50
N VAL A 111 5.87 8.83 0.55
CA VAL A 111 6.89 9.86 0.82
C VAL A 111 6.21 11.20 1.04
N GLY A 112 5.25 11.57 0.18
CA GLY A 112 4.53 12.84 0.25
C GLY A 112 4.56 13.63 -1.05
N GLY A 113 4.47 14.96 -0.91
CA GLY A 113 4.57 15.93 -2.01
C GLY A 113 6.02 16.32 -2.34
N LEU A 114 6.19 17.47 -3.00
CA LEU A 114 7.53 17.95 -3.35
C LEU A 114 8.36 18.28 -2.11
N ASP A 115 7.79 19.00 -1.14
CA ASP A 115 8.52 19.43 0.05
C ASP A 115 8.95 18.21 0.89
N ASP A 116 8.06 17.22 1.03
CA ASP A 116 8.38 15.97 1.73
C ASP A 116 9.46 15.17 0.98
N LEU A 117 9.44 15.17 -0.37
CA LEU A 117 10.48 14.55 -1.19
C LEU A 117 11.82 15.26 -1.01
N GLU A 118 11.86 16.59 -1.07
CA GLU A 118 13.08 17.37 -0.86
C GLU A 118 13.67 17.12 0.54
N ALA A 119 12.82 17.07 1.57
CA ALA A 119 13.23 16.71 2.92
C ALA A 119 13.78 15.27 2.99
N ALA A 120 13.07 14.29 2.41
CA ALA A 120 13.48 12.89 2.42
C ALA A 120 14.79 12.62 1.66
N VAL A 121 15.10 13.43 0.64
CA VAL A 121 16.41 13.39 -0.04
C VAL A 121 17.48 13.98 0.86
N SER A 122 17.20 15.15 1.48
CA SER A 122 18.17 15.85 2.31
C SER A 122 18.54 15.10 3.59
N ASP A 123 17.58 14.42 4.22
CA ASP A 123 17.79 13.67 5.47
C ASP A 123 18.22 12.20 5.24
N GLY A 124 18.31 11.78 3.97
CA GLY A 124 18.69 10.43 3.56
C GLY A 124 17.58 9.37 3.71
N LYS A 125 16.37 9.75 4.15
CA LYS A 125 15.23 8.83 4.30
C LYS A 125 14.85 8.18 2.97
N LEU A 126 14.86 8.93 1.86
CA LEU A 126 14.53 8.37 0.55
C LEU A 126 15.49 7.23 0.19
N LYS A 127 16.79 7.42 0.40
CA LYS A 127 17.79 6.37 0.15
C LYS A 127 17.52 5.13 1.00
N GLN A 128 17.25 5.32 2.30
CA GLN A 128 16.90 4.21 3.19
C GLN A 128 15.67 3.43 2.70
N LEU A 129 14.63 4.13 2.27
CA LEU A 129 13.43 3.49 1.72
C LEU A 129 13.73 2.67 0.47
N LEU A 130 14.60 3.18 -0.41
CA LEU A 130 14.97 2.51 -1.66
C LEU A 130 15.87 1.29 -1.46
N ASP A 131 16.72 1.30 -0.43
CA ASP A 131 17.63 0.21 -0.08
C ASP A 131 16.95 -0.93 0.73
N SER A 132 15.77 -0.68 1.30
CA SER A 132 15.09 -1.61 2.22
C SER A 132 14.12 -2.60 1.54
N ALA A 133 14.16 -2.75 0.22
CA ALA A 133 13.28 -3.64 -0.54
C ALA A 133 13.89 -5.01 -0.88
#